data_AF-A0A6M0L2R6-F1
#
_entry.id   AF-A0A6M0L2R6-F1
#
_cell.length_a   1.000
_cell.length_b   1.000
_cell.length_c   1.000
_cell.angle_alpha   90.00
_cell.angle_beta   90.00
_cell.angle_gamma   90.00
#
_symmetry.space_group_name_H-M   'P 1'
#
loop_
_entity.id
_entity.type
_entity.pdbx_description
1 polymer ?
#
loop_
_entity_poly.entity_id
_entity_poly.type
_entity_poly.pdbx_seq_one_letter_code
_entity_poly.pdbx_strand_id
1 'polypeptide(L)'
;MRKLLLLPMSILLLSQFIYGACSQSGKFWQGQIQKSKNIETFFINNYNCKNSFYKHLKNSEKLYYDAVLYPRGLKKAQYKNRWFTMSIASDKEFFKTFSFYNNYFTKHKNSITDRELHCFQKQKGFPYPVAKNRFYTELQKRGIHNDVSYLYPLIRWSHDASGRDMALSRERVEKAEQRFGIKRGKVGDNVQFARYIAVFDTDYEFVANQIALKLGIPYMDAYKLLVIITYMESRGNIFASSTTGAFGPLQLTMHYYMMYGEPNNPFNPRASLIKLANKFIHYHRVGKTLDASVIAYKSGSLEKCQDGVGRDSADCRYYYNYKRLMDEMLNMNTKIKISRYMTGKAYFRKDMESLNRSYNVNELKFYEPYQYAVLKGGVLNAQARDHMF
;
A
#
# COMPACT_ATOMS: atom_id res chain seq x y z
N MET A 1 38.34 -50.73 -22.07
CA MET A 1 38.11 -49.26 -22.16
C MET A 1 36.65 -48.90 -21.81
N ARG A 2 36.27 -48.92 -20.52
CA ARG A 2 34.87 -48.69 -20.07
C ARG A 2 34.70 -47.55 -19.05
N LYS A 3 35.73 -46.72 -18.85
CA LYS A 3 35.73 -45.63 -17.84
C LYS A 3 35.81 -44.21 -18.40
N LEU A 4 35.83 -44.03 -19.73
CA LEU A 4 36.06 -42.71 -20.34
C LEU A 4 34.82 -42.01 -20.93
N LEU A 5 33.62 -42.60 -20.80
CA LEU A 5 32.37 -42.01 -21.31
C LEU A 5 31.50 -41.35 -20.21
N LEU A 6 31.88 -41.45 -18.93
CA LEU A 6 31.04 -40.96 -17.82
C LEU A 6 31.20 -39.45 -17.55
N LEU A 7 32.32 -38.82 -17.91
CA LEU A 7 32.56 -37.39 -17.69
C LEU A 7 31.82 -36.46 -18.67
N PRO A 8 31.83 -36.67 -20.01
CA PRO A 8 31.13 -35.74 -20.90
C PRO A 8 29.60 -35.86 -20.76
N MET A 9 29.08 -37.03 -20.40
CA MET A 9 27.65 -37.25 -20.19
C MET A 9 27.12 -36.58 -18.91
N SER A 10 27.92 -36.58 -17.84
CA SER A 10 27.57 -35.88 -16.59
C SER A 10 27.69 -34.37 -16.71
N ILE A 11 28.62 -33.84 -17.51
CA ILE A 11 28.73 -32.39 -17.80
C ILE A 11 27.59 -31.92 -18.75
N LEU A 12 27.13 -32.76 -19.69
CA LEU A 12 25.94 -32.49 -20.51
C LEU A 12 24.63 -32.55 -19.72
N LEU A 13 24.50 -33.48 -18.76
CA LEU A 13 23.37 -33.52 -17.84
C LEU A 13 23.38 -32.33 -16.86
N LEU A 14 24.54 -31.94 -16.32
CA LEU A 14 24.67 -30.75 -15.46
C LEU A 14 24.39 -29.44 -16.20
N SER A 15 24.77 -29.33 -17.48
CA SER A 15 24.44 -28.15 -18.31
C SER A 15 22.97 -28.11 -18.75
N GLN A 16 22.31 -29.26 -18.97
CA GLN A 16 20.85 -29.31 -19.11
C GLN A 16 20.12 -28.93 -17.81
N PHE A 17 20.68 -29.26 -16.65
CA PHE A 17 20.13 -28.85 -15.35
C PHE A 17 20.28 -27.36 -15.04
N ILE A 18 21.26 -26.68 -15.64
CA ILE A 18 21.56 -25.26 -15.32
C ILE A 18 21.09 -24.29 -16.42
N TYR A 19 20.90 -24.74 -17.67
CA TYR A 19 20.44 -23.90 -18.79
C TYR A 19 19.14 -24.36 -19.49
N GLY A 20 18.47 -25.44 -19.07
CA GLY A 20 17.38 -26.08 -19.85
C GLY A 20 15.93 -26.07 -19.33
N ALA A 21 15.61 -25.66 -18.10
CA ALA A 21 14.33 -26.09 -17.49
C ALA A 21 13.09 -25.18 -17.72
N CYS A 22 13.08 -24.30 -18.72
CA CYS A 22 11.86 -23.57 -19.07
C CYS A 22 10.96 -24.43 -19.97
N SER A 23 10.12 -25.26 -19.36
CA SER A 23 9.18 -26.14 -20.07
C SER A 23 8.25 -25.36 -21.02
N GLN A 24 7.86 -25.95 -22.15
CA GLN A 24 6.77 -25.41 -22.99
C GLN A 24 5.42 -26.10 -22.70
N SER A 25 5.37 -26.97 -21.68
CA SER A 25 4.15 -27.70 -21.33
C SER A 25 3.27 -26.89 -20.40
N GLY A 26 2.04 -26.61 -20.82
CA GLY A 26 1.04 -25.99 -19.95
C GLY A 26 0.73 -26.84 -18.71
N LYS A 27 0.69 -28.17 -18.84
CA LYS A 27 0.48 -29.10 -17.71
C LYS A 27 1.61 -28.98 -16.68
N PHE A 28 2.85 -28.84 -17.13
CA PHE A 28 3.99 -28.63 -16.24
C PHE A 28 3.83 -27.35 -15.43
N TRP A 29 3.55 -26.21 -16.08
CA TRP A 29 3.44 -24.93 -15.39
C TRP A 29 2.25 -24.86 -14.44
N GLN A 30 1.10 -25.40 -14.83
CA GLN A 30 -0.05 -25.49 -13.95
C GLN A 30 0.25 -26.37 -12.73
N GLY A 31 0.99 -27.47 -12.90
CA GLY A 31 1.49 -28.27 -11.79
C GLY A 31 2.46 -27.51 -10.86
N GLN A 32 3.34 -26.66 -11.40
CA GLN A 32 4.25 -25.82 -10.59
C GLN A 32 3.49 -24.73 -9.82
N ILE A 33 2.46 -24.14 -10.42
CA ILE A 33 1.59 -23.16 -9.76
C ILE A 33 0.86 -23.83 -8.59
N GLN A 34 0.27 -25.01 -8.81
CA GLN A 34 -0.44 -25.77 -7.76
C GLN A 34 0.46 -26.21 -6.61
N LYS A 35 1.73 -26.56 -6.89
CA LYS A 35 2.72 -26.91 -5.87
C LYS A 35 3.27 -25.71 -5.10
N SER A 36 3.12 -24.50 -5.64
CA SER A 36 3.62 -23.28 -4.99
C SER A 36 2.67 -22.87 -3.86
N LYS A 37 3.23 -22.37 -2.75
CA LYS A 37 2.45 -21.86 -1.61
C LYS A 37 1.38 -20.85 -2.04
N ASN A 38 1.74 -19.97 -2.96
CA ASN A 38 0.88 -18.98 -3.60
C ASN A 38 1.48 -18.58 -4.95
N ILE A 39 0.68 -17.86 -5.75
CA ILE A 39 1.08 -17.43 -7.09
C ILE A 39 2.27 -16.45 -7.09
N GLU A 40 2.44 -15.62 -6.05
CA GLU A 40 3.59 -14.71 -5.96
C GLU A 40 4.91 -15.49 -5.81
N THR A 41 4.92 -16.53 -4.98
CA THR A 41 6.07 -17.41 -4.77
C THR A 41 6.44 -18.12 -6.07
N PHE A 42 5.43 -18.60 -6.80
CA PHE A 42 5.62 -19.18 -8.13
C PHE A 42 6.32 -18.17 -9.07
N PHE A 43 5.81 -16.94 -9.16
CA PHE A 43 6.37 -15.91 -10.02
C PHE A 43 7.79 -15.49 -9.63
N ILE A 44 8.12 -15.46 -8.34
CA ILE A 44 9.47 -15.14 -7.83
C ILE A 44 10.46 -16.24 -8.19
N ASN A 45 10.11 -17.50 -7.91
CA ASN A 45 10.99 -18.65 -8.07
C ASN A 45 11.25 -18.96 -9.54
N ASN A 46 10.26 -18.74 -10.41
CA ASN A 46 10.33 -19.09 -11.83
C ASN A 46 10.66 -17.89 -12.74
N TYR A 47 11.16 -16.77 -12.21
CA TYR A 47 11.44 -15.54 -12.98
C TYR A 47 12.20 -15.78 -14.30
N ASN A 48 13.22 -16.66 -14.28
CA ASN A 48 14.04 -16.95 -15.47
C ASN A 48 13.21 -17.54 -16.63
N CYS A 49 12.05 -18.16 -16.33
CA CYS A 49 11.15 -18.79 -17.29
C CYS A 49 9.88 -17.98 -17.59
N LYS A 50 9.87 -16.67 -17.29
CA LYS A 50 8.68 -15.80 -17.46
C LYS A 50 8.02 -15.88 -18.83
N ASN A 51 8.80 -15.89 -19.91
CA ASN A 51 8.25 -15.94 -21.27
C ASN A 51 7.60 -17.28 -21.60
N SER A 52 8.06 -18.34 -20.94
CA SER A 52 7.57 -19.70 -21.11
C SER A 52 6.29 -19.89 -20.30
N PHE A 53 6.30 -19.64 -18.98
CA PHE A 53 5.09 -19.85 -18.18
C PHE A 53 3.95 -18.87 -18.52
N TYR A 54 4.25 -17.62 -18.93
CA TYR A 54 3.22 -16.58 -19.14
C TYR A 54 2.18 -16.99 -20.19
N LYS A 55 2.57 -17.76 -21.20
CA LYS A 55 1.67 -18.27 -22.24
C LYS A 55 0.66 -19.29 -21.72
N HIS A 56 0.97 -19.92 -20.60
CA HIS A 56 0.19 -20.99 -19.98
C HIS A 56 -0.52 -20.55 -18.70
N LEU A 57 -0.44 -19.28 -18.34
CA LEU A 57 -1.23 -18.72 -17.24
C LEU A 57 -2.71 -18.70 -17.62
N LYS A 58 -3.55 -19.04 -16.65
CA LYS A 58 -4.98 -18.78 -16.72
C LYS A 58 -5.24 -17.28 -16.77
N ASN A 59 -6.45 -16.90 -17.19
CA ASN A 59 -6.81 -15.49 -17.31
C ASN A 59 -6.62 -14.70 -16.01
N SER A 60 -7.03 -15.25 -14.85
CA SER A 60 -6.88 -14.57 -13.55
C SER A 60 -5.42 -14.38 -13.14
N GLU A 61 -4.59 -15.41 -13.32
CA GLU A 61 -3.13 -15.36 -13.08
C GLU A 61 -2.46 -14.34 -13.99
N LYS A 62 -2.84 -14.30 -15.27
CA LYS A 62 -2.32 -13.36 -16.26
C LYS A 62 -2.71 -11.91 -15.96
N LEU A 63 -3.98 -11.69 -15.56
CA LEU A 63 -4.46 -10.37 -15.13
C LEU A 63 -3.68 -9.88 -13.91
N TYR A 64 -3.48 -10.73 -12.91
CA TYR A 64 -2.69 -10.37 -11.73
C TYR A 64 -1.23 -10.09 -12.08
N TYR A 65 -0.63 -10.92 -12.94
CA TYR A 65 0.71 -10.73 -13.46
C TYR A 65 0.89 -9.37 -14.15
N ASP A 66 0.00 -9.04 -15.07
CA ASP A 66 0.04 -7.79 -15.80
C ASP A 66 -0.25 -6.59 -14.89
N ALA A 67 -1.14 -6.73 -13.89
CA ALA A 67 -1.46 -5.66 -12.96
C ALA A 67 -0.27 -5.28 -12.07
N VAL A 68 0.40 -6.26 -11.44
CA VAL A 68 1.54 -6.05 -10.52
C VAL A 68 2.78 -5.54 -11.24
N LEU A 69 3.04 -6.04 -12.45
CA LEU A 69 4.26 -5.72 -13.19
C LEU A 69 4.10 -4.54 -14.15
N TYR A 70 3.04 -3.73 -13.99
CA TYR A 70 2.85 -2.51 -14.77
C TYR A 70 3.73 -1.34 -14.27
N PRO A 71 4.44 -0.60 -15.13
CA PRO A 71 4.65 -0.86 -16.55
C PRO A 71 5.70 -1.97 -16.75
N ARG A 72 5.61 -2.65 -17.91
CA ARG A 72 6.53 -3.73 -18.29
C ARG A 72 7.97 -3.23 -18.46
N GLY A 73 8.93 -4.16 -18.56
CA GLY A 73 10.34 -3.86 -18.81
C GLY A 73 11.21 -3.78 -17.55
N LEU A 74 10.79 -4.43 -16.46
CA LEU A 74 11.50 -4.44 -15.18
C LEU A 74 12.79 -5.27 -15.24
N LYS A 75 13.84 -4.78 -14.58
CA LYS A 75 15.04 -5.58 -14.30
C LYS A 75 14.71 -6.73 -13.33
N LYS A 76 15.53 -7.79 -13.31
CA LYS A 76 15.33 -8.97 -12.44
C LYS A 76 15.06 -8.61 -10.98
N ALA A 77 15.87 -7.72 -10.41
CA ALA A 77 15.70 -7.27 -9.03
C ALA A 77 14.36 -6.55 -8.80
N GLN A 78 13.97 -5.67 -9.73
CA GLN A 78 12.72 -4.90 -9.65
C GLN A 78 11.49 -5.80 -9.75
N TYR A 79 11.50 -6.74 -10.71
CA TYR A 79 10.48 -7.77 -10.83
C TYR A 79 10.30 -8.54 -9.52
N LYS A 80 11.40 -9.04 -8.96
CA LYS A 80 11.35 -9.83 -7.72
C LYS A 80 10.85 -9.00 -6.54
N ASN A 81 11.31 -7.75 -6.42
CA ASN A 81 10.89 -6.86 -5.35
C ASN A 81 9.40 -6.55 -5.40
N ARG A 82 8.82 -6.39 -6.61
CA ARG A 82 7.38 -6.18 -6.75
C ARG A 82 6.58 -7.38 -6.27
N TRP A 83 6.92 -8.58 -6.72
CA TRP A 83 6.23 -9.78 -6.24
C TRP A 83 6.44 -10.04 -4.77
N PHE A 84 7.67 -9.83 -4.27
CA PHE A 84 7.97 -9.95 -2.85
C PHE A 84 7.10 -9.01 -2.03
N THR A 85 6.96 -7.76 -2.46
CA THR A 85 6.08 -6.77 -1.83
C THR A 85 4.63 -7.23 -1.76
N MET A 86 4.14 -7.91 -2.80
CA MET A 86 2.77 -8.47 -2.81
C MET A 86 2.63 -9.72 -1.94
N SER A 87 3.72 -10.49 -1.74
CA SER A 87 3.72 -11.68 -0.90
C SER A 87 3.91 -11.42 0.60
N ILE A 88 4.36 -10.23 0.98
CA ILE A 88 4.57 -9.87 2.38
C ILE A 88 3.22 -9.78 3.10
N ALA A 89 3.08 -10.60 4.15
CA ALA A 89 1.85 -10.67 4.95
C ALA A 89 1.80 -9.65 6.10
N SER A 90 2.94 -9.03 6.47
CA SER A 90 3.02 -8.07 7.57
C SER A 90 3.78 -6.80 7.21
N ASP A 91 3.26 -5.66 7.65
CA ASP A 91 3.88 -4.35 7.40
C ASP A 91 5.30 -4.27 7.98
N LYS A 92 5.52 -4.90 9.14
CA LYS A 92 6.85 -5.02 9.77
C LYS A 92 7.90 -5.60 8.83
N GLU A 93 7.59 -6.67 8.10
CA GLU A 93 8.53 -7.28 7.16
C GLU A 93 8.81 -6.38 5.95
N PHE A 94 7.81 -5.64 5.48
CA PHE A 94 7.97 -4.65 4.43
C PHE A 94 8.98 -3.56 4.84
N PHE A 95 8.80 -2.93 6.02
CA PHE A 95 9.70 -1.88 6.48
C PHE A 95 11.08 -2.40 6.92
N LYS A 96 11.19 -3.67 7.32
CA LYS A 96 12.50 -4.30 7.54
C LYS A 96 13.28 -4.42 6.23
N THR A 97 12.63 -4.89 5.17
CA THR A 97 13.26 -5.08 3.85
C THR A 97 13.50 -3.76 3.11
N PHE A 98 12.56 -2.83 3.22
CA PHE A 98 12.58 -1.52 2.55
C PHE A 98 12.66 -0.39 3.58
N SER A 99 13.69 -0.44 4.44
CA SER A 99 13.88 0.47 5.57
C SER A 99 14.00 1.95 5.20
N PHE A 100 14.25 2.26 3.93
CA PHE A 100 14.23 3.64 3.44
C PHE A 100 12.87 4.32 3.52
N TYR A 101 11.77 3.58 3.65
CA TYR A 101 10.46 4.18 3.95
C TYR A 101 10.33 4.65 5.40
N ASN A 102 11.10 4.06 6.35
CA ASN A 102 11.19 4.51 7.74
C ASN A 102 12.39 5.45 7.98
N ASN A 103 12.84 6.16 6.94
CA ASN A 103 14.00 7.07 7.03
C ASN A 103 13.77 8.26 7.98
N TYR A 104 12.53 8.54 8.39
CA TYR A 104 12.24 9.62 9.32
C TYR A 104 12.85 9.33 10.70
N PHE A 105 12.47 8.21 11.32
CA PHE A 105 12.99 7.85 12.64
C PHE A 105 14.50 7.67 12.62
N THR A 106 15.05 7.03 11.60
CA THR A 106 16.50 6.79 11.56
C THR A 106 17.31 8.09 11.47
N LYS A 107 16.83 9.10 10.74
CA LYS A 107 17.51 10.40 10.58
C LYS A 107 17.20 11.40 11.69
N HIS A 108 16.04 11.29 12.33
CA HIS A 108 15.56 12.29 13.28
C HIS A 108 15.27 11.72 14.67
N LYS A 109 15.70 10.50 15.01
CA LYS A 109 15.56 9.97 16.38
C LYS A 109 16.14 10.89 17.46
N ASN A 110 17.17 11.67 17.15
CA ASN A 110 17.77 12.61 18.10
C ASN A 110 16.89 13.84 18.37
N SER A 111 15.88 14.12 17.54
CA SER A 111 14.88 15.16 17.82
C SER A 111 13.85 14.73 18.86
N ILE A 112 13.80 13.44 19.20
CA ILE A 112 12.93 12.92 20.25
C ILE A 112 13.50 13.39 21.59
N THR A 113 12.70 14.10 22.37
CA THR A 113 13.05 14.58 23.70
C THR A 113 13.14 13.42 24.70
N ASP A 114 13.87 13.63 25.80
CA ASP A 114 13.97 12.59 26.84
C ASP A 114 12.61 12.32 27.50
N ARG A 115 11.76 13.35 27.59
CA ARG A 115 10.37 13.21 28.04
C ARG A 115 9.56 12.29 27.12
N GLU A 116 9.58 12.54 25.82
CA GLU A 116 8.89 11.69 24.84
C GLU A 116 9.40 10.24 24.90
N LEU A 117 10.72 10.08 24.91
CA LEU A 117 11.33 8.75 25.02
C LEU A 117 10.91 8.03 26.31
N HIS A 118 10.90 8.72 27.45
CA HIS A 118 10.45 8.15 28.72
C HIS A 118 8.96 7.77 28.65
N CYS A 119 8.10 8.62 28.10
CA CYS A 119 6.69 8.28 27.92
C CYS A 119 6.51 7.00 27.08
N PHE A 120 7.25 6.86 25.98
CA PHE A 120 7.25 5.62 25.20
C PHE A 120 7.75 4.42 26.00
N GLN A 121 8.85 4.55 26.73
CA GLN A 121 9.41 3.46 27.53
C GLN A 121 8.41 3.00 28.60
N LYS A 122 7.74 3.94 29.28
CA LYS A 122 6.67 3.64 30.24
C LYS A 122 5.52 2.88 29.58
N GLN A 123 5.06 3.31 28.39
CA GLN A 123 4.03 2.59 27.62
C GLN A 123 4.45 1.17 27.23
N LYS A 124 5.75 0.94 27.02
CA LYS A 124 6.30 -0.39 26.74
C LYS A 124 6.61 -1.21 28.00
N GLY A 125 6.20 -0.74 29.18
CA GLY A 125 6.36 -1.45 30.45
C GLY A 125 7.78 -1.42 31.02
N PHE A 126 8.61 -0.45 30.63
CA PHE A 126 9.93 -0.31 31.22
C PHE A 126 9.78 0.17 32.68
N PRO A 127 10.44 -0.49 33.65
CA PRO A 127 10.33 -0.14 35.06
C PRO A 127 11.04 1.19 35.38
N TYR A 128 12.10 1.52 34.63
CA TYR A 128 12.87 2.75 34.79
C TYR A 128 13.26 3.32 33.42
N PRO A 129 13.43 4.65 33.30
CA PRO A 129 13.91 5.28 32.07
C PRO A 129 15.28 4.75 31.67
N VAL A 130 15.42 4.31 30.42
CA VAL A 130 16.70 3.94 29.83
C VAL A 130 17.25 5.12 29.07
N ALA A 131 18.49 5.52 29.38
CA ALA A 131 19.17 6.62 28.70
C ALA A 131 19.15 6.45 27.18
N LYS A 132 18.92 7.54 26.45
CA LYS A 132 18.69 7.58 25.00
C LYS A 132 19.70 6.78 24.18
N ASN A 133 20.99 6.98 24.44
CA ASN A 133 22.07 6.28 23.73
C ASN A 133 22.01 4.76 23.94
N ARG A 134 21.76 4.32 25.18
CA ARG A 134 21.62 2.90 25.52
C ARG A 134 20.38 2.31 24.87
N PHE A 135 19.24 3.01 24.95
CA PHE A 135 17.99 2.58 24.35
C PHE A 135 18.14 2.34 22.84
N TYR A 136 18.68 3.31 22.08
CA TYR A 136 18.85 3.14 20.63
C TYR A 136 19.89 2.09 20.25
N THR A 137 20.95 1.94 21.05
CA THR A 137 21.94 0.87 20.85
C THR A 137 21.28 -0.51 20.99
N GLU A 138 20.41 -0.68 21.99
CA GLU A 138 19.68 -1.94 22.18
C GLU A 138 18.65 -2.20 21.08
N LEU A 139 17.97 -1.17 20.56
CA LEU A 139 17.10 -1.34 19.38
C LEU A 139 17.88 -1.88 18.17
N GLN A 140 19.10 -1.38 17.96
CA GLN A 140 19.95 -1.82 16.87
C GLN A 140 20.41 -3.26 17.07
N LYS A 141 20.94 -3.61 18.25
CA LYS A 141 21.38 -4.98 18.60
C LYS A 141 20.26 -6.00 18.43
N ARG A 142 19.05 -5.66 18.84
CA ARG A 142 17.87 -6.53 18.74
C ARG A 142 17.25 -6.57 17.33
N GLY A 143 17.78 -5.79 16.39
CA GLY A 143 17.23 -5.71 15.03
C GLY A 143 15.83 -5.09 14.94
N ILE A 144 15.37 -4.39 15.98
CA ILE A 144 14.04 -3.75 16.04
C ILE A 144 14.07 -2.25 15.71
N HIS A 145 15.23 -1.70 15.34
CA HIS A 145 15.38 -0.30 14.94
C HIS A 145 14.58 0.09 13.67
N ASN A 146 14.10 -0.89 12.89
CA ASN A 146 13.20 -0.68 11.74
C ASN A 146 11.80 -1.27 11.97
N ASP A 147 11.49 -1.73 13.18
CA ASP A 147 10.16 -2.26 13.51
C ASP A 147 9.18 -1.10 13.68
N VAL A 148 8.50 -0.74 12.59
CA VAL A 148 7.60 0.42 12.57
C VAL A 148 6.43 0.29 13.50
N SER A 149 5.89 -0.92 13.71
CA SER A 149 4.79 -1.16 14.64
C SER A 149 5.25 -0.95 16.08
N TYR A 150 6.42 -1.49 16.45
CA TYR A 150 6.97 -1.27 17.79
C TYR A 150 7.31 0.20 18.04
N LEU A 151 7.93 0.86 17.06
CA LEU A 151 8.46 2.22 17.16
C LEU A 151 7.47 3.33 16.77
N TYR A 152 6.24 2.98 16.39
CA TYR A 152 5.27 3.93 15.84
C TYR A 152 5.12 5.22 16.65
N PRO A 153 4.98 5.21 17.99
CA PRO A 153 4.87 6.45 18.76
C PRO A 153 6.11 7.35 18.64
N LEU A 154 7.31 6.75 18.64
CA LEU A 154 8.57 7.48 18.46
C LEU A 154 8.71 8.04 17.04
N ILE A 155 8.32 7.26 16.01
CA ILE A 155 8.27 7.71 14.62
C ILE A 155 7.34 8.93 14.51
N ARG A 156 6.16 8.86 15.13
CA ARG A 156 5.15 9.92 15.11
C ARG A 156 5.63 11.22 15.77
N TRP A 157 6.27 11.17 16.94
CA TRP A 157 6.79 12.38 17.59
C TRP A 157 7.97 12.97 16.84
N SER A 158 8.87 12.13 16.34
CA SER A 158 9.94 12.59 15.46
C SER A 158 9.34 13.37 14.27
N HIS A 159 8.24 12.86 13.69
CA HIS A 159 7.53 13.47 12.57
C HIS A 159 7.01 14.90 12.85
N ASP A 160 6.49 15.22 14.03
CA ASP A 160 5.89 16.55 14.30
C ASP A 160 6.92 17.71 14.29
N ALA A 161 8.22 17.41 14.24
CA ALA A 161 9.29 18.40 14.26
C ALA A 161 9.72 18.87 12.85
N SER A 162 8.98 19.86 12.30
CA SER A 162 9.31 20.74 11.15
C SER A 162 9.45 20.12 9.74
N GLY A 163 9.35 20.96 8.69
CA GLY A 163 9.19 20.66 7.24
C GLY A 163 10.27 19.81 6.51
N ARG A 164 10.83 18.81 7.19
CA ARG A 164 11.84 17.86 6.69
C ARG A 164 11.25 16.75 5.82
N ASP A 165 9.93 16.57 5.82
CA ASP A 165 9.28 15.46 5.11
C ASP A 165 9.49 15.55 3.59
N MET A 166 9.57 16.74 3.02
CA MET A 166 9.83 16.90 1.57
C MET A 166 11.20 16.34 1.14
N ALA A 167 12.25 16.57 1.93
CA ALA A 167 13.58 16.04 1.62
C ALA A 167 13.62 14.51 1.75
N LEU A 168 12.97 13.97 2.79
CA LEU A 168 12.84 12.53 3.00
C LEU A 168 12.00 11.86 1.90
N SER A 169 10.97 12.57 1.41
CA SER A 169 10.12 12.13 0.31
C SER A 169 10.90 11.98 -0.99
N ARG A 170 11.79 12.92 -1.33
CA ARG A 170 12.66 12.79 -2.51
C ARG A 170 13.53 11.53 -2.44
N GLU A 171 14.18 11.28 -1.31
CA GLU A 171 14.99 10.08 -1.09
C GLU A 171 14.16 8.79 -1.22
N ARG A 172 12.95 8.77 -0.63
CA ARG A 172 12.04 7.62 -0.73
C ARG A 172 11.68 7.34 -2.19
N VAL A 173 11.35 8.39 -2.96
CA VAL A 173 11.00 8.27 -4.38
C VAL A 173 12.18 7.70 -5.17
N GLU A 174 13.38 8.27 -5.04
CA GLU A 174 14.57 7.81 -5.76
C GLU A 174 14.90 6.34 -5.45
N LYS A 175 14.87 5.96 -4.17
CA LYS A 175 15.11 4.57 -3.77
C LYS A 175 13.99 3.64 -4.24
N ALA A 176 12.74 4.09 -4.26
CA ALA A 176 11.61 3.33 -4.78
C ALA A 176 11.73 3.09 -6.30
N GLU A 177 12.14 4.10 -7.07
CA GLU A 177 12.40 3.98 -8.51
C GLU A 177 13.47 2.92 -8.80
N GLN A 178 14.59 2.97 -8.07
CA GLN A 178 15.66 1.98 -8.21
C GLN A 178 15.19 0.58 -7.83
N ARG A 179 14.52 0.43 -6.69
CA ARG A 179 14.15 -0.87 -6.12
C ARG A 179 12.99 -1.55 -6.84
N PHE A 180 12.00 -0.80 -7.30
CA PHE A 180 10.77 -1.35 -7.88
C PHE A 180 10.61 -1.05 -9.38
N GLY A 181 11.53 -0.29 -9.99
CA GLY A 181 11.40 0.12 -11.39
C GLY A 181 10.20 1.06 -11.57
N ILE A 182 9.94 1.90 -10.58
CA ILE A 182 8.90 2.93 -10.63
C ILE A 182 9.40 4.08 -11.48
N LYS A 183 8.47 4.79 -12.13
CA LYS A 183 8.73 6.09 -12.76
C LYS A 183 7.84 7.11 -12.07
N ARG A 184 8.43 8.09 -11.37
CA ARG A 184 7.66 9.13 -10.67
C ARG A 184 6.73 9.89 -11.64
N GLY A 185 5.55 10.25 -11.17
CA GLY A 185 4.49 10.89 -11.94
C GLY A 185 3.76 9.97 -12.93
N LYS A 186 4.19 8.71 -13.10
CA LYS A 186 3.55 7.77 -14.03
C LYS A 186 2.40 7.03 -13.37
N VAL A 187 1.20 7.30 -13.85
CA VAL A 187 -0.03 6.56 -13.53
C VAL A 187 -0.32 5.48 -14.58
N GLY A 188 -1.32 4.64 -14.32
CA GLY A 188 -1.84 3.68 -15.29
C GLY A 188 -2.70 4.30 -16.38
N ASP A 189 -3.23 3.46 -17.24
CA ASP A 189 -4.25 3.78 -18.25
C ASP A 189 -5.57 3.07 -17.92
N ASN A 190 -6.62 3.31 -18.72
CA ASN A 190 -7.93 2.69 -18.50
C ASN A 190 -7.87 1.15 -18.52
N VAL A 191 -6.97 0.57 -19.33
CA VAL A 191 -6.83 -0.90 -19.40
C VAL A 191 -6.17 -1.42 -18.13
N GLN A 192 -5.12 -0.76 -17.65
CA GLN A 192 -4.48 -1.08 -16.39
C GLN A 192 -5.46 -0.93 -15.21
N PHE A 193 -6.27 0.13 -15.19
CA PHE A 193 -7.26 0.33 -14.14
C PHE A 193 -8.31 -0.79 -14.14
N ALA A 194 -8.81 -1.20 -15.31
CA ALA A 194 -9.76 -2.30 -15.43
C ALA A 194 -9.19 -3.62 -14.89
N ARG A 195 -7.92 -3.92 -15.19
CA ARG A 195 -7.22 -5.10 -14.65
C ARG A 195 -7.08 -5.01 -13.13
N TYR A 196 -6.64 -3.85 -12.65
CA TYR A 196 -6.40 -3.61 -11.24
C TYR A 196 -7.68 -3.83 -10.41
N ILE A 197 -8.80 -3.18 -10.77
CA ILE A 197 -10.05 -3.35 -10.01
C ILE A 197 -10.54 -4.79 -10.09
N ALA A 198 -10.44 -5.47 -11.23
CA ALA A 198 -10.84 -6.87 -11.33
C ALA A 198 -10.01 -7.81 -10.43
N VAL A 199 -8.73 -7.52 -10.23
CA VAL A 199 -7.83 -8.32 -9.38
C VAL A 199 -8.09 -8.10 -7.89
N PHE A 200 -8.34 -6.85 -7.49
CA PHE A 200 -8.44 -6.47 -6.08
C PHE A 200 -9.87 -6.17 -5.64
N ASP A 201 -10.87 -6.59 -6.41
CA ASP A 201 -12.28 -6.28 -6.16
C ASP A 201 -12.70 -6.66 -4.73
N THR A 202 -12.34 -7.85 -4.27
CA THR A 202 -12.64 -8.33 -2.91
C THR A 202 -12.04 -7.45 -1.81
N ASP A 203 -10.91 -6.78 -2.07
CA ASP A 203 -10.33 -5.81 -1.13
C ASP A 203 -11.14 -4.50 -1.11
N TYR A 204 -11.67 -4.07 -2.26
CA TYR A 204 -12.57 -2.92 -2.35
C TYR A 204 -13.91 -3.20 -1.71
N GLU A 205 -14.51 -4.37 -1.94
CA GLU A 205 -15.79 -4.75 -1.32
C GLU A 205 -15.68 -4.78 0.21
N PHE A 206 -14.61 -5.39 0.72
CA PHE A 206 -14.35 -5.45 2.15
C PHE A 206 -14.32 -4.04 2.77
N VAL A 207 -13.54 -3.12 2.19
CA VAL A 207 -13.40 -1.77 2.75
C VAL A 207 -14.65 -0.91 2.50
N ALA A 208 -15.31 -1.07 1.35
CA ALA A 208 -16.56 -0.36 1.04
C ALA A 208 -17.67 -0.72 2.05
N ASN A 209 -17.82 -1.99 2.42
CA ASN A 209 -18.75 -2.41 3.46
C ASN A 209 -18.46 -1.73 4.80
N GLN A 210 -17.18 -1.65 5.20
CA GLN A 210 -16.80 -1.00 6.44
C GLN A 210 -17.08 0.51 6.43
N ILE A 211 -16.75 1.19 5.33
CA ILE A 211 -17.03 2.63 5.17
C ILE A 211 -18.54 2.87 5.19
N ALA A 212 -19.32 2.09 4.44
CA ALA A 212 -20.78 2.22 4.38
C ALA A 212 -21.41 2.15 5.76
N LEU A 213 -21.03 1.15 6.56
CA LEU A 213 -21.50 0.98 7.93
C LEU A 213 -21.07 2.14 8.85
N LYS A 214 -19.82 2.60 8.74
CA LYS A 214 -19.28 3.65 9.63
C LYS A 214 -19.73 5.07 9.28
N LEU A 215 -20.10 5.32 8.03
CA LEU A 215 -20.55 6.63 7.54
C LEU A 215 -22.08 6.71 7.37
N GLY A 216 -22.80 5.59 7.47
CA GLY A 216 -24.24 5.55 7.22
C GLY A 216 -24.62 5.82 5.76
N ILE A 217 -23.77 5.43 4.80
CA ILE A 217 -24.01 5.64 3.36
C ILE A 217 -24.27 4.32 2.63
N PRO A 218 -24.94 4.32 1.46
CA PRO A 218 -25.13 3.12 0.67
C PRO A 218 -23.80 2.44 0.29
N TYR A 219 -23.76 1.11 0.36
CA TYR A 219 -22.59 0.30 -0.02
C TYR A 219 -22.02 0.68 -1.40
N MET A 220 -22.90 0.83 -2.39
CA MET A 220 -22.48 1.16 -3.75
C MET A 220 -21.85 2.54 -3.84
N ASP A 221 -22.24 3.50 -3.00
CA ASP A 221 -21.65 4.83 -2.99
C ASP A 221 -20.28 4.82 -2.31
N ALA A 222 -20.12 4.03 -1.24
CA ALA A 222 -18.80 3.75 -0.65
C ALA A 222 -17.86 3.06 -1.66
N TYR A 223 -18.36 2.11 -2.45
CA TYR A 223 -17.58 1.45 -3.50
C TYR A 223 -17.18 2.44 -4.61
N LYS A 224 -18.12 3.25 -5.12
CA LYS A 224 -17.85 4.29 -6.14
C LYS A 224 -16.79 5.27 -5.65
N LEU A 225 -16.90 5.75 -4.40
CA LEU A 225 -15.91 6.63 -3.77
C LEU A 225 -14.50 6.05 -3.87
N LEU A 226 -14.31 4.80 -3.43
CA LEU A 226 -13.00 4.15 -3.44
C LEU A 226 -12.46 3.99 -4.86
N VAL A 227 -13.29 3.53 -5.79
CA VAL A 227 -12.91 3.32 -7.20
C VAL A 227 -12.54 4.64 -7.88
N ILE A 228 -13.33 5.70 -7.69
CA ILE A 228 -13.10 7.01 -8.29
C ILE A 228 -11.79 7.60 -7.77
N ILE A 229 -11.51 7.54 -6.46
CA ILE A 229 -10.25 8.03 -5.90
C ILE A 229 -9.06 7.28 -6.50
N THR A 230 -9.10 5.95 -6.55
CA THR A 230 -8.02 5.15 -7.18
C THR A 230 -7.82 5.51 -8.65
N TYR A 231 -8.90 5.75 -9.38
CA TYR A 231 -8.83 6.17 -10.78
C TYR A 231 -8.13 7.51 -10.93
N MET A 232 -8.50 8.51 -10.14
CA MET A 232 -7.90 9.85 -10.21
C MET A 232 -6.44 9.86 -9.74
N GLU A 233 -6.07 9.02 -8.78
CA GLU A 233 -4.73 9.04 -8.17
C GLU A 233 -3.69 8.20 -8.91
N SER A 234 -4.04 6.98 -9.30
CA SER A 234 -3.05 6.04 -9.87
C SER A 234 -3.46 5.35 -11.15
N ARG A 235 -4.75 5.42 -11.53
CA ARG A 235 -5.33 4.62 -12.61
C ARG A 235 -4.91 3.14 -12.54
N GLY A 236 -4.85 2.60 -11.32
CA GLY A 236 -4.56 1.19 -11.08
C GLY A 236 -3.08 0.80 -11.21
N ASN A 237 -2.16 1.75 -11.28
CA ASN A 237 -0.74 1.46 -11.10
C ASN A 237 -0.46 1.24 -9.60
N ILE A 238 -0.33 -0.03 -9.18
CA ILE A 238 -0.04 -0.42 -7.78
C ILE A 238 1.20 0.29 -7.25
N PHE A 239 2.24 0.37 -8.09
CA PHE A 239 3.53 0.97 -7.74
C PHE A 239 3.62 2.43 -8.22
N ALA A 240 2.50 3.14 -8.31
CA ALA A 240 2.52 4.57 -8.61
C ALA A 240 3.31 5.34 -7.53
N SER A 241 4.10 6.30 -7.98
CA SER A 241 4.78 7.26 -7.10
C SER A 241 4.61 8.64 -7.71
N SER A 242 4.23 9.60 -6.89
CA SER A 242 4.26 11.02 -7.26
C SER A 242 5.69 11.55 -7.23
N THR A 243 5.87 12.78 -7.70
CA THR A 243 7.11 13.56 -7.56
C THR A 243 7.32 14.07 -6.13
N THR A 244 6.28 14.05 -5.29
CA THR A 244 6.26 14.64 -3.94
C THR A 244 6.30 13.61 -2.82
N GLY A 245 6.38 12.30 -3.12
CA GLY A 245 6.50 11.23 -2.12
C GLY A 245 5.19 10.62 -1.62
N ALA A 246 4.10 10.82 -2.36
CA ALA A 246 2.93 9.95 -2.32
C ALA A 246 3.15 8.64 -3.10
N PHE A 247 2.77 7.51 -2.49
CA PHE A 247 3.02 6.16 -3.01
C PHE A 247 1.73 5.32 -3.07
N GLY A 248 1.74 4.34 -3.97
CA GLY A 248 0.71 3.32 -4.02
C GLY A 248 -0.52 3.69 -4.86
N PRO A 249 -1.53 2.81 -4.88
CA PRO A 249 -2.73 3.01 -5.70
C PRO A 249 -3.58 4.21 -5.27
N LEU A 250 -3.45 4.64 -4.02
CA LEU A 250 -4.18 5.78 -3.44
C LEU A 250 -3.28 6.99 -3.19
N GLN A 251 -2.05 6.99 -3.72
CA GLN A 251 -1.10 8.10 -3.64
C GLN A 251 -1.05 8.76 -2.25
N LEU A 252 -0.90 7.93 -1.21
CA LEU A 252 -0.80 8.40 0.17
C LEU A 252 0.66 8.72 0.48
N THR A 253 0.91 9.86 1.12
CA THR A 253 2.24 10.22 1.61
C THR A 253 2.61 9.38 2.83
N MET A 254 3.91 9.26 3.12
CA MET A 254 4.33 8.59 4.33
C MET A 254 3.80 9.28 5.60
N HIS A 255 3.69 10.61 5.55
CA HIS A 255 2.99 11.40 6.56
C HIS A 255 1.57 10.88 6.81
N TYR A 256 0.79 10.67 5.75
CA TYR A 256 -0.56 10.14 5.85
C TYR A 256 -0.60 8.76 6.51
N TYR A 257 0.27 7.85 6.08
CA TYR A 257 0.38 6.51 6.64
C TYR A 257 0.73 6.52 8.13
N MET A 258 1.43 7.55 8.61
CA MET A 258 1.81 7.77 10.01
C MET A 258 0.77 8.54 10.85
N MET A 259 -0.19 9.26 10.26
CA MET A 259 -1.21 9.98 11.04
C MET A 259 -2.40 9.11 11.42
N TYR A 260 -2.81 8.22 10.51
CA TYR A 260 -4.04 7.43 10.65
C TYR A 260 -3.73 5.97 11.02
N GLY A 261 -2.83 5.77 12.01
CA GLY A 261 -2.44 4.47 12.58
C GLY A 261 -1.02 4.01 12.22
N GLU A 262 -0.68 2.76 12.54
CA GLU A 262 0.64 2.19 12.26
C GLU A 262 0.98 2.21 10.75
N PRO A 263 2.21 2.59 10.34
CA PRO A 263 2.64 2.56 8.95
C PRO A 263 2.42 1.20 8.31
N ASN A 264 1.91 1.18 7.08
CA ASN A 264 1.72 -0.05 6.33
C ASN A 264 2.41 -0.01 4.97
N ASN A 265 2.49 -1.18 4.33
CA ASN A 265 3.02 -1.32 2.97
C ASN A 265 2.17 -0.48 2.01
N PRO A 266 2.72 0.58 1.40
CA PRO A 266 1.96 1.51 0.57
C PRO A 266 1.49 0.89 -0.75
N PHE A 267 2.05 -0.27 -1.12
CA PHE A 267 1.70 -0.98 -2.35
C PHE A 267 0.66 -2.09 -2.12
N ASN A 268 0.25 -2.33 -0.87
CA ASN A 268 -0.80 -3.29 -0.56
C ASN A 268 -2.18 -2.64 -0.72
N PRO A 269 -3.03 -3.10 -1.67
CA PRO A 269 -4.31 -2.45 -1.95
C PRO A 269 -5.24 -2.34 -0.74
N ARG A 270 -5.45 -3.44 -0.01
CA ARG A 270 -6.30 -3.46 1.20
C ARG A 270 -5.77 -2.51 2.27
N ALA A 271 -4.47 -2.54 2.53
CA ALA A 271 -3.84 -1.71 3.55
C ALA A 271 -3.94 -0.20 3.20
N SER A 272 -3.73 0.17 1.94
CA SER A 272 -3.93 1.55 1.47
C SER A 272 -5.40 1.97 1.60
N LEU A 273 -6.35 1.12 1.18
CA LEU A 273 -7.79 1.41 1.26
C LEU A 273 -8.25 1.61 2.70
N ILE A 274 -7.80 0.77 3.63
CA ILE A 274 -8.05 0.90 5.06
C ILE A 274 -7.54 2.25 5.60
N LYS A 275 -6.35 2.68 5.17
CA LYS A 275 -5.79 3.99 5.57
C LYS A 275 -6.61 5.15 5.04
N LEU A 276 -7.05 5.05 3.78
CA LEU A 276 -7.96 6.03 3.20
C LEU A 276 -9.26 6.09 3.99
N ALA A 277 -9.88 4.93 4.26
CA ALA A 277 -11.12 4.80 5.03
C ALA A 277 -11.04 5.45 6.41
N ASN A 278 -9.94 5.23 7.14
CA ASN A 278 -9.74 5.81 8.48
C ASN A 278 -9.82 7.34 8.48
N LYS A 279 -9.37 8.02 7.42
CA LYS A 279 -9.50 9.49 7.32
C LYS A 279 -10.94 9.92 7.08
N PHE A 280 -11.66 9.24 6.19
CA PHE A 280 -13.07 9.52 5.94
C PHE A 280 -13.91 9.31 7.20
N ILE A 281 -13.68 8.20 7.91
CA ILE A 281 -14.33 7.93 9.20
C ILE A 281 -13.98 9.01 10.22
N HIS A 282 -12.71 9.41 10.32
CA HIS A 282 -12.31 10.47 11.23
C HIS A 282 -13.05 11.79 10.94
N TYR A 283 -13.09 12.24 9.69
CA TYR A 283 -13.76 13.49 9.33
C TYR A 283 -15.27 13.45 9.55
N HIS A 284 -15.89 12.32 9.23
CA HIS A 284 -17.31 12.13 9.52
C HIS A 284 -17.62 12.23 11.02
N ARG A 285 -16.79 11.63 11.88
CA ARG A 285 -16.96 11.71 13.34
C ARG A 285 -16.81 13.11 13.89
N VAL A 286 -16.04 13.99 13.24
CA VAL A 286 -15.94 15.42 13.60
C VAL A 286 -16.95 16.30 12.85
N GLY A 287 -18.05 15.69 12.38
CA GLY A 287 -19.20 16.40 11.80
C GLY A 287 -18.98 16.92 10.37
N LYS A 288 -18.00 16.40 9.63
CA LYS A 288 -17.70 16.84 8.26
C LYS A 288 -18.38 15.96 7.22
N THR A 289 -18.78 16.58 6.12
CA THR A 289 -19.41 15.88 4.99
C THR A 289 -18.42 15.01 4.23
N LEU A 290 -18.94 14.05 3.45
CA LEU A 290 -18.10 13.23 2.57
C LEU A 290 -17.36 14.10 1.53
N ASP A 291 -18.05 15.08 0.96
CA ASP A 291 -17.47 16.02 -0.01
C ASP A 291 -16.32 16.83 0.60
N ALA A 292 -16.51 17.39 1.81
CA ALA A 292 -15.45 18.07 2.55
C ALA A 292 -14.25 17.13 2.82
N SER A 293 -14.53 15.86 3.12
CA SER A 293 -13.50 14.86 3.36
C SER A 293 -12.67 14.54 2.11
N VAL A 294 -13.29 14.53 0.92
CA VAL A 294 -12.58 14.33 -0.36
C VAL A 294 -11.69 15.54 -0.70
N ILE A 295 -12.18 16.75 -0.46
CA ILE A 295 -11.39 17.97 -0.64
C ILE A 295 -10.20 17.96 0.32
N ALA A 296 -10.41 17.60 1.59
CA ALA A 296 -9.36 17.53 2.59
C ALA A 296 -8.41 16.35 2.37
N TYR A 297 -8.86 15.29 1.72
CA TYR A 297 -7.99 14.23 1.23
C TYR A 297 -6.92 14.80 0.30
N LYS A 298 -7.30 15.66 -0.67
CA LYS A 298 -6.36 16.21 -1.65
C LYS A 298 -5.58 17.42 -1.16
N SER A 299 -6.28 18.39 -0.58
CA SER A 299 -5.74 19.71 -0.28
C SER A 299 -5.24 19.88 1.16
N GLY A 300 -5.58 18.95 2.06
CA GLY A 300 -5.38 19.10 3.49
C GLY A 300 -6.35 20.07 4.18
N SER A 301 -7.25 20.74 3.43
CA SER A 301 -8.26 21.66 3.95
C SER A 301 -9.67 21.14 3.70
N LEU A 302 -10.57 21.33 4.66
CA LEU A 302 -11.98 20.91 4.59
C LEU A 302 -12.87 21.88 3.82
N GLU A 303 -12.41 23.12 3.62
CA GLU A 303 -13.23 24.24 3.11
C GLU A 303 -12.76 24.72 1.73
N LYS A 304 -11.65 24.19 1.23
CA LYS A 304 -11.12 24.58 -0.09
C LYS A 304 -12.15 24.26 -1.17
N CYS A 305 -12.33 25.15 -2.15
CA CYS A 305 -13.21 24.92 -3.32
C CYS A 305 -14.72 24.98 -3.07
N GLN A 306 -15.19 25.33 -1.86
CA GLN A 306 -16.63 25.38 -1.54
C GLN A 306 -17.32 26.67 -2.05
N ASP A 307 -16.57 27.75 -2.32
CA ASP A 307 -17.14 29.07 -2.66
C ASP A 307 -16.90 29.54 -4.11
N GLY A 308 -16.52 28.65 -5.02
CA GLY A 308 -16.30 28.99 -6.44
C GLY A 308 -15.06 29.85 -6.75
N VAL A 309 -14.47 30.53 -5.75
CA VAL A 309 -13.19 31.25 -5.85
C VAL A 309 -12.06 30.21 -5.94
N GLY A 310 -11.42 30.10 -7.11
CA GLY A 310 -10.28 29.21 -7.32
C GLY A 310 -10.56 27.90 -8.06
N ARG A 311 -11.58 27.85 -8.94
CA ARG A 311 -11.86 26.72 -9.85
C ARG A 311 -10.62 26.17 -10.57
N ASP A 312 -9.64 27.04 -10.86
CA ASP A 312 -8.42 26.68 -11.58
C ASP A 312 -7.28 26.14 -10.72
N SER A 313 -7.47 25.94 -9.41
CA SER A 313 -6.48 25.21 -8.61
C SER A 313 -6.55 23.70 -8.90
N ALA A 314 -5.41 23.01 -8.81
CA ALA A 314 -5.36 21.55 -9.02
C ALA A 314 -6.28 20.79 -8.06
N ASP A 315 -6.40 21.27 -6.82
CA ASP A 315 -7.25 20.67 -5.79
C ASP A 315 -8.74 20.82 -6.12
N CYS A 316 -9.15 21.99 -6.64
CA CYS A 316 -10.55 22.19 -7.04
C CYS A 316 -10.91 21.40 -8.29
N ARG A 317 -10.02 21.33 -9.29
CA ARG A 317 -10.22 20.42 -10.43
C ARG A 317 -10.37 18.97 -9.99
N TYR A 318 -9.60 18.52 -9.00
CA TYR A 318 -9.72 17.18 -8.43
C TYR A 318 -11.11 16.96 -7.82
N TYR A 319 -11.57 17.88 -6.98
CA TYR A 319 -12.89 17.81 -6.35
C TYR A 319 -14.04 17.84 -7.37
N TYR A 320 -14.01 18.77 -8.34
CA TYR A 320 -15.07 18.83 -9.35
C TYR A 320 -15.08 17.61 -10.27
N ASN A 321 -13.92 17.04 -10.58
CA ASN A 321 -13.84 15.76 -11.30
C ASN A 321 -14.43 14.61 -10.47
N TYR A 322 -14.17 14.57 -9.17
CA TYR A 322 -14.79 13.61 -8.26
C TYR A 322 -16.32 13.73 -8.29
N LYS A 323 -16.86 14.94 -8.08
CA LYS A 323 -18.31 15.20 -8.07
C LYS A 323 -18.96 14.78 -9.38
N ARG A 324 -18.39 15.24 -10.51
CA ARG A 324 -18.86 14.85 -11.85
C ARG A 324 -18.93 13.34 -12.02
N LEU A 325 -17.88 12.60 -11.62
CA LEU A 325 -17.86 11.14 -11.73
C LEU A 325 -18.89 10.46 -10.81
N MET A 326 -19.10 10.97 -9.60
CA MET A 326 -20.15 10.46 -8.71
C MET A 326 -21.55 10.66 -9.31
N ASP A 327 -21.82 11.84 -9.89
CA ASP A 327 -23.10 12.19 -10.51
C ASP A 327 -23.36 11.34 -11.76
N GLU A 328 -22.36 11.19 -12.63
CA GLU A 328 -22.43 10.33 -13.81
C GLU A 328 -22.68 8.85 -13.45
N MET A 329 -22.25 8.42 -12.26
CA MET A 329 -22.45 7.07 -11.74
C MET A 329 -23.64 6.93 -10.78
N LEU A 330 -24.46 7.96 -10.59
CA LEU A 330 -25.51 7.98 -9.57
C LEU A 330 -26.39 6.72 -9.62
N ASN A 331 -26.86 6.36 -10.81
CA ASN A 331 -27.76 5.22 -11.05
C ASN A 331 -27.04 3.89 -11.33
N MET A 332 -25.72 3.82 -11.19
CA MET A 332 -24.94 2.60 -11.43
C MET A 332 -24.85 1.73 -10.18
N ASN A 333 -25.72 0.72 -10.10
CA ASN A 333 -25.84 -0.13 -8.92
C ASN A 333 -25.08 -1.46 -9.02
N THR A 334 -24.20 -1.62 -10.01
CA THR A 334 -23.36 -2.83 -10.14
C THR A 334 -21.91 -2.48 -10.45
N LYS A 335 -20.97 -3.24 -9.86
CA LYS A 335 -19.52 -3.09 -10.07
C LYS A 335 -19.12 -3.16 -11.55
N ILE A 336 -19.80 -4.02 -12.31
CA ILE A 336 -19.59 -4.17 -13.76
C ILE A 336 -19.94 -2.88 -14.51
N LYS A 337 -21.08 -2.23 -14.19
CA LYS A 337 -21.47 -0.96 -14.83
C LYS A 337 -20.46 0.14 -14.51
N ILE A 338 -20.06 0.25 -13.24
CA ILE A 338 -19.07 1.24 -12.78
C ILE A 338 -17.74 1.07 -13.53
N SER A 339 -17.22 -0.14 -13.62
CA SER A 339 -15.94 -0.36 -14.30
C SER A 339 -16.01 -0.18 -15.82
N ARG A 340 -17.10 -0.61 -16.47
CA ARG A 340 -17.32 -0.35 -17.90
C ARG A 340 -17.34 1.14 -18.17
N TYR A 341 -18.03 1.91 -17.32
CA TYR A 341 -18.06 3.36 -17.42
C TYR A 341 -16.65 3.97 -17.31
N MET A 342 -15.89 3.57 -16.29
CA MET A 342 -14.55 4.13 -16.03
C MET A 342 -13.49 3.77 -17.06
N THR A 343 -13.64 2.64 -17.75
CA THR A 343 -12.53 2.05 -18.52
C THR A 343 -12.88 1.63 -19.93
N GLY A 344 -14.17 1.61 -20.29
CA GLY A 344 -14.66 0.97 -21.51
C GLY A 344 -14.51 -0.56 -21.51
N LYS A 345 -14.04 -1.16 -20.41
CA LYS A 345 -13.81 -2.60 -20.26
C LYS A 345 -14.32 -3.08 -18.91
N ALA A 346 -14.59 -4.38 -18.78
CA ALA A 346 -14.85 -4.99 -17.47
C ALA A 346 -14.26 -6.40 -17.48
N TYR A 347 -13.33 -6.64 -16.56
CA TYR A 347 -12.67 -7.94 -16.39
C TYR A 347 -13.25 -8.75 -15.21
N PHE A 348 -14.39 -8.35 -14.62
CA PHE A 348 -15.02 -9.10 -13.54
C PHE A 348 -15.52 -10.44 -14.06
N ARG A 349 -14.87 -11.51 -13.61
CA ARG A 349 -15.27 -12.89 -13.83
C ARG A 349 -15.17 -13.63 -12.51
N LYS A 350 -16.07 -14.60 -12.29
CA LYS A 350 -15.98 -15.58 -11.19
C LYS A 350 -14.58 -16.21 -11.09
N ASP A 351 -13.88 -16.36 -12.22
CA ASP A 351 -12.52 -16.90 -12.29
C ASP A 351 -11.48 -16.20 -11.39
N MET A 352 -11.72 -14.94 -10.99
CA MET A 352 -10.81 -14.22 -10.08
C MET A 352 -10.85 -14.76 -8.64
N GLU A 353 -11.96 -15.36 -8.22
CA GLU A 353 -12.13 -15.97 -6.89
C GLU A 353 -11.24 -17.21 -6.69
N SER A 354 -10.83 -17.85 -7.80
CA SER A 354 -9.98 -19.05 -7.79
C SER A 354 -8.47 -18.77 -7.65
N LEU A 355 -8.06 -17.49 -7.68
CA LEU A 355 -6.65 -17.11 -7.62
C LEU A 355 -6.10 -17.28 -6.19
N ASN A 356 -5.25 -18.30 -5.99
CA ASN A 356 -4.52 -18.52 -4.74
C ASN A 356 -3.35 -17.51 -4.61
N ARG A 357 -3.69 -16.27 -4.24
CA ARG A 357 -2.76 -15.19 -3.95
C ARG A 357 -2.58 -14.99 -2.46
N SER A 358 -1.50 -14.31 -2.09
CA SER A 358 -1.33 -13.83 -0.72
C SER A 358 -2.41 -12.78 -0.41
N TYR A 359 -3.14 -12.97 0.68
CA TYR A 359 -4.08 -11.98 1.21
C TYR A 359 -3.47 -11.32 2.43
N ASN A 360 -3.59 -10.00 2.49
CA ASN A 360 -3.21 -9.28 3.70
C ASN A 360 -4.36 -9.42 4.72
N VAL A 361 -3.99 -9.84 5.92
CA VAL A 361 -4.90 -10.07 7.06
C VAL A 361 -5.20 -8.76 7.81
N ASN A 362 -4.69 -7.62 7.33
CA ASN A 362 -4.97 -6.32 7.90
C ASN A 362 -6.47 -6.06 7.95
N GLU A 363 -7.00 -6.00 9.16
CA GLU A 363 -8.36 -5.58 9.46
C GLU A 363 -8.41 -4.06 9.60
N LEU A 364 -9.58 -3.48 9.39
CA LEU A 364 -9.82 -2.05 9.66
C LEU A 364 -9.75 -1.83 11.18
N LYS A 365 -8.58 -1.46 11.68
CA LYS A 365 -8.39 -0.91 13.02
C LYS A 365 -8.50 0.61 12.92
N PHE A 366 -9.51 1.16 13.56
CA PHE A 366 -9.63 2.60 13.66
C PHE A 366 -8.62 3.10 14.70
N TYR A 367 -7.83 4.08 14.31
CA TYR A 367 -6.93 4.80 15.20
C TYR A 367 -7.37 6.24 15.23
N GLU A 368 -7.68 6.76 16.41
CA GLU A 368 -7.84 8.21 16.52
C GLU A 368 -6.48 8.86 16.24
N PRO A 369 -6.41 9.92 15.41
CA PRO A 369 -5.16 10.64 15.16
C PRO A 369 -4.45 11.07 16.45
N TYR A 370 -5.20 11.18 17.55
CA TYR A 370 -4.75 11.59 18.87
C TYR A 370 -4.51 10.46 19.86
N GLN A 371 -4.83 9.19 19.56
CA GLN A 371 -4.68 8.08 20.51
C GLN A 371 -3.23 7.93 21.04
N TYR A 372 -2.25 8.48 20.34
CA TYR A 372 -0.86 8.59 20.79
C TYR A 372 -0.37 10.04 21.03
N ALA A 373 -1.15 11.06 20.64
CA ALA A 373 -0.95 12.46 21.03
C ALA A 373 -1.42 12.74 22.47
N VAL A 374 -2.20 11.82 23.03
CA VAL A 374 -2.65 11.69 24.44
C VAL A 374 -1.51 11.83 25.49
N LEU A 375 -0.25 11.87 25.07
CA LEU A 375 0.92 12.12 25.93
C LEU A 375 1.42 13.58 25.97
N LYS A 376 0.71 14.56 25.39
CA LYS A 376 0.76 15.93 25.94
C LYS A 376 -0.19 15.95 27.14
N GLY A 377 0.35 15.65 28.32
CA GLY A 377 -0.38 15.37 29.57
C GLY A 377 -1.35 16.42 30.13
N GLY A 378 -1.83 17.38 29.33
CA GLY A 378 -2.94 18.28 29.67
C GLY A 378 -4.30 17.84 29.13
N VAL A 379 -4.37 17.12 27.99
CA VAL A 379 -5.65 16.89 27.29
C VAL A 379 -6.47 15.73 27.89
N LEU A 380 -5.83 14.70 28.44
CA LEU A 380 -6.55 13.63 29.16
C LEU A 380 -7.27 14.14 30.42
N ASN A 381 -6.72 15.15 31.09
CA ASN A 381 -7.35 15.71 32.29
C ASN A 381 -8.61 16.54 31.98
N ALA A 382 -8.73 17.08 30.77
CA ALA A 382 -9.92 17.80 30.33
C ALA A 382 -11.00 16.83 29.84
N GLN A 383 -10.65 15.87 28.97
CA GLN A 383 -11.63 14.91 28.43
C GLN A 383 -12.10 13.86 29.44
N ALA A 384 -11.31 13.55 30.48
CA ALA A 384 -11.79 12.72 31.59
C ALA A 384 -12.75 13.49 32.54
N ARG A 385 -12.71 14.82 32.54
CA ARG A 385 -13.67 15.65 33.30
C ARG A 385 -14.98 15.85 32.53
N ASP A 386 -14.91 16.01 31.21
CA ASP A 386 -16.10 16.20 30.36
C ASP A 386 -16.91 14.92 30.09
N HIS A 387 -16.40 13.75 30.49
CA HIS A 387 -17.12 12.46 30.42
C HIS A 387 -17.47 11.87 31.80
N MET A 388 -17.39 12.69 32.85
CA MET A 388 -17.74 12.28 34.22
C MET A 388 -18.93 13.01 34.85
N PHE A 389 -19.72 13.74 34.05
CA PHE A 389 -21.03 14.27 34.46
C PHE A 389 -22.04 14.20 33.33
#